data_AF-A0A0Q5RYZ3-F1
#
_entry.id   AF-A0A0Q5RYZ3-F1
#
_cell.length_a   1.000
_cell.length_b   1.000
_cell.length_c   1.000
_cell.angle_alpha   90.00
_cell.angle_beta   90.00
_cell.angle_gamma   90.00
#
_symmetry.space_group_name_H-M   'P 1'
#
loop_
_entity.id
_entity.type
_entity.pdbx_description
1 polymer ?
#
loop_
_entity_poly.entity_id
_entity_poly.type
_entity_poly.pdbx_seq_one_letter_code
_entity_poly.pdbx_strand_id
1 'polypeptide(L)'
;MSDPDDAPAPPDGPTEPDPTPADPTPADPTPAELPHGWVRIGERRWWSTWVGATTAFTFLLAFQGVNFVFRIAEVTFRWDLALLIAVAVTAGIFAVVTLIRNARAPQPWVDLDTGRLRAGDRQPIPLAQIDRAVLTTAPVGKGGRVLVLRVTAKEARVEFILRDRQDATLDPTSTAVLVEALRRTSIAMPTSIHDPSGRFARYNFPGHVDRDDAVALVEHPPAAGDPLPAAW
;
A
#
# COMPACT_ATOMS: atom_id res chain seq x y z
N MET A 1 48.53 -34.40 80.86
CA MET A 1 47.37 -33.70 80.27
C MET A 1 47.67 -33.71 78.79
N SER A 2 47.27 -34.79 78.13
CA SER A 2 47.79 -35.24 76.83
C SER A 2 46.61 -35.54 75.89
N ASP A 3 46.80 -35.10 74.65
CA ASP A 3 46.11 -35.37 73.39
C ASP A 3 44.57 -35.39 73.29
N PRO A 4 43.98 -34.48 72.48
CA PRO A 4 42.67 -34.66 71.89
C PRO A 4 42.77 -35.39 70.54
N ASP A 5 42.08 -36.53 70.47
CA ASP A 5 42.00 -37.44 69.33
C ASP A 5 41.43 -36.81 68.05
N ASP A 6 42.11 -37.15 66.95
CA ASP A 6 41.73 -37.08 65.54
C ASP A 6 40.43 -37.86 65.24
N ALA A 7 39.48 -37.24 64.53
CA ALA A 7 38.63 -37.95 63.58
C ALA A 7 38.03 -36.99 62.52
N PRO A 8 37.97 -37.41 61.23
CA PRO A 8 37.91 -36.52 60.07
C PRO A 8 36.51 -36.03 59.69
N ALA A 9 36.49 -34.89 59.00
CA ALA A 9 35.30 -34.19 58.51
C ALA A 9 34.49 -35.00 57.49
N PRO A 10 33.14 -35.00 57.57
CA PRO A 10 32.28 -35.46 56.48
C PRO A 10 32.23 -34.45 55.31
N PRO A 11 32.00 -34.93 54.07
CA PRO A 11 32.27 -34.21 52.82
C PRO A 11 31.24 -33.12 52.49
N ASP A 12 31.72 -32.17 51.67
CA ASP A 12 31.04 -30.99 51.14
C ASP A 12 29.58 -31.27 50.72
N GLY A 13 28.66 -30.55 51.35
CA GLY A 13 27.28 -30.45 50.90
C GLY A 13 27.22 -29.77 49.51
N PRO A 14 26.17 -30.05 48.71
CA PRO A 14 26.08 -29.55 47.34
C PRO A 14 26.05 -28.03 47.32
N THR A 15 27.00 -27.44 46.61
CA THR A 15 27.07 -26.03 46.24
C THR A 15 25.71 -25.59 45.70
N GLU A 16 25.02 -24.74 46.46
CA GLU A 16 23.85 -24.00 45.98
C GLU A 16 24.32 -23.17 44.76
N PRO A 17 23.73 -23.37 43.56
CA PRO A 17 24.05 -22.51 42.44
C PRO A 17 23.55 -21.11 42.74
N ASP A 18 24.50 -20.17 42.71
CA ASP A 18 24.32 -18.72 42.69
C ASP A 18 23.06 -18.34 41.86
N PRO A 19 22.13 -17.51 42.36
CA PRO A 19 21.00 -17.08 41.55
C PRO A 19 21.53 -16.24 40.39
N THR A 20 21.58 -16.86 39.21
CA THR A 20 21.74 -16.20 37.92
C THR A 20 20.92 -14.90 37.93
N PRO A 21 21.52 -13.73 37.66
CA PRO A 21 20.76 -12.50 37.52
C PRO A 21 19.66 -12.76 36.51
N ALA A 22 18.41 -12.59 36.95
CA ALA A 22 17.25 -12.74 36.09
C ALA A 22 17.52 -11.95 34.80
N ASP A 23 17.45 -12.66 33.67
CA ASP A 23 17.43 -12.06 32.34
C ASP A 23 16.48 -10.84 32.41
N PRO A 24 16.91 -9.65 31.96
CA PRO A 24 15.98 -8.54 31.87
C PRO A 24 14.83 -9.01 30.98
N THR A 25 13.64 -9.11 31.58
CA THR A 25 12.38 -9.34 30.90
C THR A 25 12.41 -8.51 29.61
N PRO A 26 12.21 -9.10 28.42
CA PRO A 26 12.18 -8.34 27.19
C PRO A 26 11.18 -7.22 27.41
N ALA A 27 11.66 -5.98 27.38
CA ALA A 27 10.82 -4.82 27.53
C ALA A 27 9.64 -5.02 26.58
N ASP A 28 8.42 -5.03 27.13
CA ASP A 28 7.21 -5.00 26.32
C ASP A 28 7.44 -3.95 25.23
N PRO A 29 7.25 -4.29 23.94
CA PRO A 29 7.41 -3.31 22.89
C PRO A 29 6.43 -2.18 23.19
N THR A 30 6.98 -1.04 23.64
CA THR A 30 6.25 0.21 23.82
C THR A 30 5.30 0.34 22.64
N PRO A 31 3.97 0.49 22.83
CA PRO A 31 3.03 0.55 21.72
C PRO A 31 3.57 1.58 20.75
N ALA A 32 3.92 1.14 19.53
CA ALA A 32 4.57 1.99 18.55
C ALA A 32 3.69 3.23 18.38
N GLU A 33 4.17 4.35 18.91
CA GLU A 33 3.39 5.58 18.99
C GLU A 33 3.05 6.00 17.57
N LEU A 34 1.75 6.06 17.27
CA LEU A 34 1.31 6.37 15.92
C LEU A 34 1.69 7.81 15.59
N PRO A 35 2.21 8.08 14.38
CA PRO A 35 2.60 9.42 13.98
C PRO A 35 1.43 10.40 14.01
N HIS A 36 1.70 11.60 14.53
CA HIS A 36 0.75 12.71 14.59
C HIS A 36 0.73 13.54 13.30
N GLY A 37 -0.40 14.18 13.03
CA GLY A 37 -0.62 15.05 11.88
C GLY A 37 -0.83 14.32 10.56
N TRP A 38 -0.57 15.03 9.45
CA TRP A 38 -0.80 14.50 8.11
C TRP A 38 0.29 13.51 7.69
N VAL A 39 -0.08 12.23 7.67
CA VAL A 39 0.77 11.14 7.21
C VAL A 39 0.39 10.75 5.79
N ARG A 40 1.39 10.56 4.95
CA ARG A 40 1.23 10.12 3.57
C ARG A 40 1.14 8.60 3.52
N ILE A 41 0.10 8.05 2.91
CA ILE A 41 -0.08 6.58 2.85
C ILE A 41 0.44 6.06 1.52
N GLY A 42 1.55 5.31 1.60
CA GLY A 42 2.21 4.66 0.47
C GLY A 42 3.06 5.61 -0.38
N GLU A 43 4.28 5.18 -0.69
CA GLU A 43 5.11 5.85 -1.67
C GLU A 43 4.77 5.36 -3.07
N ARG A 44 3.98 6.13 -3.82
CA ARG A 44 3.77 5.82 -5.23
C ARG A 44 5.04 6.15 -6.03
N ARG A 45 6.00 5.21 -6.10
CA ARG A 45 7.19 5.34 -6.93
C ARG A 45 6.77 5.56 -8.38
N TRP A 46 6.89 6.80 -8.85
CA TRP A 46 6.40 7.23 -10.17
C TRP A 46 7.04 6.44 -11.32
N TRP A 47 8.27 5.96 -11.14
CA TRP A 47 8.96 5.07 -12.09
C TRP A 47 8.32 3.67 -12.20
N SER A 48 7.82 3.09 -11.10
CA SER A 48 7.21 1.75 -11.10
C SER A 48 6.00 1.68 -12.05
N THR A 49 5.30 2.81 -12.20
CA THR A 49 4.21 2.96 -13.18
C THR A 49 4.66 2.75 -14.62
N TRP A 50 5.83 3.26 -14.99
CA TRP A 50 6.23 3.32 -16.38
C TRP A 50 6.83 2.01 -16.87
N VAL A 51 7.35 1.14 -15.99
CA VAL A 51 8.03 -0.12 -16.36
C VAL A 51 7.26 -1.01 -17.35
N GLY A 52 5.92 -1.07 -17.28
CA GLY A 52 5.08 -1.78 -18.27
C GLY A 52 4.60 -0.93 -19.45
N ALA A 53 4.46 0.39 -19.24
CA ALA A 53 4.14 1.32 -20.32
C ALA A 53 5.33 1.50 -21.27
N THR A 54 6.57 1.29 -20.80
CA THR A 54 7.80 1.42 -21.60
C THR A 54 7.74 0.61 -22.88
N THR A 55 7.20 -0.61 -22.90
CA THR A 55 7.18 -1.41 -24.14
C THR A 55 6.24 -0.81 -25.20
N ALA A 56 4.99 -0.48 -24.82
CA ALA A 56 4.04 0.15 -25.72
C ALA A 56 4.47 1.58 -26.10
N PHE A 57 5.10 2.29 -25.17
CA PHE A 57 5.61 3.64 -25.38
C PHE A 57 6.86 3.64 -26.27
N THR A 58 7.76 2.67 -26.13
CA THR A 58 8.91 2.44 -27.00
C THR A 58 8.45 2.05 -28.41
N PHE A 59 7.42 1.19 -28.52
CA PHE A 59 6.83 0.86 -29.82
C PHE A 59 6.18 2.08 -30.48
N LEU A 60 5.37 2.84 -29.73
CA LEU A 60 4.77 4.08 -30.22
C LEU A 60 5.85 5.09 -30.62
N LEU A 61 6.93 5.21 -29.84
CA LEU A 61 8.06 6.09 -30.14
C LEU A 61 8.81 5.65 -31.40
N ALA A 62 9.05 4.36 -31.57
CA ALA A 62 9.64 3.82 -32.78
C ALA A 62 8.73 4.07 -33.99
N PHE A 63 7.43 3.83 -33.85
CA PHE A 63 6.44 4.06 -34.90
C PHE A 63 6.32 5.55 -35.26
N GLN A 64 6.24 6.44 -34.27
CA GLN A 64 6.21 7.89 -34.48
C GLN A 64 7.53 8.40 -35.05
N GLY A 65 8.66 7.88 -34.59
CA GLY A 65 9.98 8.17 -35.15
C GLY A 65 10.06 7.81 -36.63
N VAL A 66 9.58 6.62 -37.00
CA VAL A 66 9.50 6.18 -38.41
C VAL A 66 8.57 7.07 -39.23
N ASN A 67 7.35 7.34 -38.76
CA ASN A 67 6.40 8.22 -39.48
C ASN A 67 6.93 9.65 -39.64
N PHE A 68 7.63 10.16 -38.63
CA PHE A 68 8.23 11.48 -38.65
C PHE A 68 9.42 11.56 -39.62
N VAL A 69 10.29 10.54 -39.63
CA VAL A 69 11.39 10.41 -40.60
C VAL A 69 10.86 10.37 -42.03
N PHE A 70 9.80 9.59 -42.30
CA PHE A 70 9.19 9.56 -43.64
C PHE A 70 8.56 10.89 -44.04
N ARG A 71 7.88 11.59 -43.12
CA ARG A 71 7.33 12.94 -43.41
C ARG A 71 8.37 14.02 -43.62
N ILE A 72 9.55 13.92 -42.99
CA ILE A 72 10.62 14.92 -43.11
C ILE A 72 11.56 14.61 -44.27
N ALA A 73 11.70 13.35 -44.67
CA ALA A 73 12.43 12.99 -45.89
C ALA A 73 11.84 13.65 -47.15
N GLU A 74 10.58 14.07 -47.12
CA GLU A 74 9.91 14.83 -48.19
C GLU A 74 10.19 16.34 -48.14
N VAL A 75 10.72 16.88 -47.04
CA VAL A 75 10.96 18.31 -46.84
C VAL A 75 12.46 18.55 -46.78
N THR A 76 12.99 19.49 -47.58
CA THR A 76 14.39 19.97 -47.55
C THR A 76 14.72 20.70 -46.23
N PHE A 77 14.55 20.01 -45.10
CA PHE A 77 14.55 20.58 -43.76
C PHE A 77 15.80 20.13 -43.01
N ARG A 78 16.35 21.00 -42.16
CA ARG A 78 17.55 20.67 -41.40
C ARG A 78 17.22 19.57 -40.38
N TRP A 79 17.85 18.41 -40.54
CA TRP A 79 17.60 17.21 -39.72
C TRP A 79 17.83 17.41 -38.23
N ASP A 80 18.76 18.30 -37.86
CA ASP A 80 19.06 18.67 -36.47
C ASP A 80 17.85 19.32 -35.78
N LEU A 81 17.19 20.24 -36.47
CA LEU A 81 16.01 20.95 -35.95
C LEU A 81 14.79 20.03 -35.91
N ALA A 82 14.64 19.15 -36.91
CA ALA A 82 13.61 18.11 -36.91
C ALA A 82 13.74 17.16 -35.71
N LEU A 83 14.94 16.64 -35.46
CA LEU A 83 15.21 15.74 -34.32
C LEU A 83 14.91 16.43 -32.98
N LEU A 84 15.35 17.69 -32.82
CA LEU A 84 15.12 18.46 -31.60
C LEU A 84 13.62 18.66 -31.35
N ILE A 85 12.83 19.00 -32.37
CA ILE A 85 11.38 19.13 -32.26
C ILE A 85 10.73 17.79 -31.89
N ALA A 86 11.14 16.68 -32.50
CA ALA A 86 10.56 15.36 -32.19
C ALA A 86 10.80 14.97 -30.72
N VAL A 87 12.02 15.19 -30.21
CA VAL A 87 12.35 14.94 -28.81
C VAL A 87 11.54 15.85 -27.89
N ALA A 88 11.43 17.14 -28.22
CA ALA A 88 10.66 18.10 -27.43
C ALA A 88 9.16 17.75 -27.38
N VAL A 89 8.55 17.38 -28.51
CA VAL A 89 7.14 16.96 -28.59
C VAL A 89 6.92 15.69 -27.78
N THR A 90 7.82 14.71 -27.89
CA THR A 90 7.77 13.46 -27.12
C THR A 90 7.83 13.74 -25.61
N ALA A 91 8.81 14.53 -25.17
CA ALA A 91 8.96 14.90 -23.78
C ALA A 91 7.73 15.67 -23.27
N GLY A 92 7.17 16.57 -24.09
CA GLY A 92 5.94 17.31 -23.80
C GLY A 92 4.73 16.39 -23.62
N ILE A 93 4.49 15.46 -24.54
CA ILE A 93 3.42 14.46 -24.43
C ILE A 93 3.60 13.63 -23.16
N PHE A 94 4.83 13.17 -22.90
CA PHE A 94 5.14 12.39 -21.71
C PHE A 94 4.87 13.16 -20.41
N ALA A 95 5.27 14.44 -20.35
CA ALA A 95 5.01 15.32 -19.23
C ALA A 95 3.50 15.52 -19.02
N VAL A 96 2.74 15.77 -20.08
CA VAL A 96 1.28 15.96 -20.02
C VAL A 96 0.57 14.69 -19.54
N VAL A 97 0.91 13.53 -20.09
CA VAL A 97 0.34 12.24 -19.65
C VAL A 97 0.65 11.98 -18.18
N THR A 98 1.88 12.27 -17.75
CA THR A 98 2.30 12.14 -16.35
C THR A 98 1.49 13.06 -15.44
N LEU A 99 1.32 14.33 -15.82
CA LEU A 99 0.51 15.32 -15.10
C LEU A 99 -0.95 14.89 -14.96
N ILE A 100 -1.60 14.52 -16.07
CA ILE A 100 -3.00 14.07 -16.07
C ILE A 100 -3.16 12.86 -15.13
N ARG A 101 -2.22 11.91 -15.18
CA ARG A 101 -2.30 10.71 -14.33
C ARG A 101 -2.10 11.02 -12.86
N ASN A 102 -1.16 11.91 -12.52
CA ASN A 102 -0.91 12.32 -11.14
C ASN A 102 -2.12 13.10 -10.58
N ALA A 103 -2.75 13.94 -11.41
CA ALA A 103 -3.95 14.69 -11.04
C ALA A 103 -5.19 13.78 -10.87
N ARG A 104 -5.30 12.69 -11.64
CA ARG A 104 -6.44 11.74 -11.54
C ARG A 104 -6.36 10.80 -10.34
N ALA A 105 -5.15 10.40 -9.94
CA ALA A 105 -4.92 9.50 -8.82
C ALA A 105 -3.93 10.14 -7.83
N PRO A 106 -4.34 11.22 -7.15
CA PRO A 106 -3.49 11.89 -6.18
C PRO A 106 -3.25 10.99 -4.97
N GLN A 107 -2.08 11.14 -4.36
CA GLN A 107 -1.71 10.29 -3.22
C GLN A 107 -2.57 10.63 -1.98
N PRO A 108 -3.02 9.60 -1.25
CA PRO A 108 -3.82 9.78 -0.05
C PRO A 108 -2.97 10.21 1.14
N TRP A 109 -3.53 11.09 1.97
CA TRP A 109 -2.98 11.47 3.26
C TRP A 109 -4.03 11.32 4.34
N VAL A 110 -3.61 10.81 5.48
CA VAL A 110 -4.45 10.55 6.65
C VAL A 110 -3.95 11.40 7.80
N ASP A 111 -4.86 12.01 8.53
CA ASP A 111 -4.61 12.67 9.81
C ASP A 111 -5.47 11.98 10.87
N LEU A 112 -4.81 11.24 11.76
CA LEU A 112 -5.46 10.52 12.84
C LEU A 112 -5.91 11.45 13.97
N ASP A 113 -5.24 12.57 14.19
CA ASP A 113 -5.58 13.51 15.27
C ASP A 113 -6.91 14.20 14.99
N THR A 114 -7.11 14.62 13.73
CA THR A 114 -8.37 15.26 13.31
C THR A 114 -9.40 14.28 12.73
N GLY A 115 -9.00 13.03 12.48
CA GLY A 115 -9.85 12.00 11.89
C GLY A 115 -10.24 12.30 10.46
N ARG A 116 -9.29 12.77 9.64
CA ARG A 116 -9.55 13.22 8.25
C ARG A 116 -8.66 12.50 7.23
N LEU A 117 -9.22 12.31 6.06
CA LEU A 117 -8.57 11.74 4.88
C LEU A 117 -8.62 12.77 3.75
N ARG A 118 -7.48 13.06 3.12
CA ARG A 118 -7.43 13.89 1.89
C ARG A 118 -6.77 13.11 0.76
N ALA A 119 -7.16 13.41 -0.47
CA ALA A 119 -6.54 12.86 -1.67
C ALA A 119 -6.06 14.02 -2.54
N GLY A 120 -4.76 14.35 -2.44
CA GLY A 120 -4.18 15.54 -3.07
C GLY A 120 -4.80 16.84 -2.54
N ASP A 121 -5.13 17.74 -3.47
CA ASP A 121 -5.68 19.08 -3.16
C ASP A 121 -7.20 19.07 -2.94
N ARG A 122 -7.83 17.89 -2.87
CA ARG A 122 -9.26 17.78 -2.62
C ARG A 122 -9.59 18.07 -1.16
N GLN A 123 -10.83 18.50 -0.91
CA GLN A 123 -11.32 18.77 0.44
C GLN A 123 -11.13 17.56 1.37
N PRO A 124 -10.64 17.76 2.60
CA PRO A 124 -10.53 16.69 3.58
C PRO A 124 -11.89 16.09 3.93
N ILE A 125 -11.96 14.75 3.89
CA ILE A 125 -13.14 13.94 4.18
C ILE A 125 -13.00 13.40 5.60
N PRO A 126 -14.00 13.56 6.50
CA PRO A 126 -13.96 12.90 7.80
C PRO A 126 -14.00 11.38 7.66
N LEU A 127 -13.14 10.66 8.40
CA LEU A 127 -13.06 9.19 8.35
C LEU A 127 -14.40 8.53 8.68
N ALA A 128 -15.15 9.10 9.64
CA ALA A 128 -16.47 8.61 10.01
C ALA A 128 -17.52 8.69 8.90
N GLN A 129 -17.31 9.50 7.85
CA GLN A 129 -18.21 9.59 6.69
C GLN A 129 -17.89 8.56 5.60
N ILE A 130 -16.78 7.83 5.74
CA ILE A 130 -16.42 6.75 4.83
C ILE A 130 -17.27 5.54 5.18
N ASP A 131 -18.11 5.12 4.25
CA ASP A 131 -19.14 4.10 4.46
C ASP A 131 -18.97 2.85 3.58
N ARG A 132 -18.14 2.93 2.53
CA ARG A 132 -17.90 1.82 1.61
C ARG A 132 -16.42 1.58 1.35
N ALA A 133 -16.04 0.31 1.36
CA ALA A 133 -14.77 -0.17 0.84
C ALA A 133 -15.01 -1.16 -0.30
N VAL A 134 -14.18 -1.05 -1.33
CA VAL A 134 -14.14 -1.96 -2.46
C VAL A 134 -12.69 -2.33 -2.70
N LEU A 135 -12.36 -3.60 -2.57
CA LEU A 135 -11.09 -4.13 -3.06
C LEU A 135 -11.21 -4.23 -4.58
N THR A 136 -10.28 -3.65 -5.32
CA THR A 136 -10.16 -3.75 -6.79
C THR A 136 -8.83 -4.40 -7.14
N THR A 137 -8.84 -5.34 -8.09
CA THR A 137 -7.61 -5.94 -8.61
C THR A 137 -7.36 -5.54 -10.05
N ALA A 138 -6.09 -5.30 -10.39
CA ALA A 138 -5.67 -5.08 -11.77
C ALA A 138 -4.65 -6.18 -12.14
N PRO A 139 -4.88 -6.95 -13.22
CA PRO A 139 -3.99 -8.03 -13.61
C PRO A 139 -2.63 -7.49 -14.05
N VAL A 140 -1.56 -8.19 -13.65
CA VAL A 140 -0.17 -7.91 -14.02
C VAL A 140 0.46 -9.22 -14.51
N GLY A 141 0.56 -9.39 -15.83
CA GLY A 141 1.25 -10.54 -16.42
C GLY A 141 0.68 -11.90 -15.96
N LYS A 142 1.53 -12.93 -15.88
CA LYS A 142 1.13 -14.28 -15.48
C LYS A 142 1.03 -14.37 -13.94
N GLY A 143 -0.18 -14.20 -13.41
CA GLY A 143 -0.52 -14.49 -12.01
C GLY A 143 -0.32 -13.35 -11.00
N GLY A 144 0.35 -12.27 -11.40
CA GLY A 144 0.48 -11.07 -10.58
C GLY A 144 -0.79 -10.21 -10.63
N ARG A 145 -1.11 -9.53 -9.53
CA ARG A 145 -2.21 -8.55 -9.48
C ARG A 145 -1.89 -7.41 -8.53
N VAL A 146 -2.15 -6.18 -8.98
CA VAL A 146 -2.13 -5.00 -8.12
C VAL A 146 -3.36 -5.05 -7.23
N LEU A 147 -3.19 -4.86 -5.93
CA LEU A 147 -4.28 -4.77 -4.96
C LEU A 147 -4.53 -3.32 -4.62
N VAL A 148 -5.73 -2.84 -4.92
CA VAL A 148 -6.15 -1.46 -4.65
C VAL A 148 -7.37 -1.47 -3.76
N LEU A 149 -7.23 -0.98 -2.53
CA LEU A 149 -8.36 -0.73 -1.65
C LEU A 149 -8.91 0.65 -1.94
N ARG A 150 -10.19 0.71 -2.29
CA ARG A 150 -10.86 1.94 -2.65
C ARG A 150 -11.94 2.22 -1.62
N VAL A 151 -11.82 3.36 -0.97
CA VAL A 151 -12.80 3.83 0.01
C VAL A 151 -13.62 4.97 -0.60
N THR A 152 -14.90 5.00 -0.27
CA THR A 152 -15.83 6.00 -0.77
C THR A 152 -16.59 6.64 0.39
N ALA A 153 -16.82 7.94 0.29
CA ALA A 153 -17.67 8.73 1.18
C ALA A 153 -18.53 9.65 0.30
N LYS A 154 -19.83 9.34 0.17
CA LYS A 154 -20.75 10.03 -0.76
C LYS A 154 -20.18 10.06 -2.20
N GLU A 155 -19.71 11.22 -2.66
CA GLU A 155 -19.14 11.43 -4.00
C GLU A 155 -17.60 11.38 -3.99
N ALA A 156 -16.98 11.40 -2.82
CA ALA A 156 -15.54 11.42 -2.69
C ALA A 156 -14.97 10.01 -2.67
N ARG A 157 -13.95 9.78 -3.50
CA ARG A 157 -13.29 8.48 -3.67
C ARG A 157 -11.80 8.61 -3.42
N VAL A 158 -11.26 7.69 -2.63
CA VAL A 158 -9.83 7.59 -2.33
C VAL A 158 -9.36 6.17 -2.58
N GLU A 159 -8.18 6.02 -3.18
CA GLU A 159 -7.59 4.73 -3.53
C GLU A 159 -6.25 4.56 -2.83
N PHE A 160 -6.10 3.42 -2.15
CA PHE A 160 -4.88 2.97 -1.51
C PHE A 160 -4.34 1.77 -2.27
N ILE A 161 -3.09 1.84 -2.70
CA ILE A 161 -2.42 0.69 -3.31
C ILE A 161 -1.85 -0.13 -2.16
N LEU A 162 -2.49 -1.25 -1.85
CA LEU A 162 -2.02 -2.16 -0.80
C LEU A 162 -0.82 -2.97 -1.27
N ARG A 163 -0.81 -3.27 -2.57
CA ARG A 163 0.27 -4.01 -3.19
C ARG A 163 0.44 -3.61 -4.64
N ASP A 164 1.66 -3.28 -5.02
CA ASP A 164 1.98 -2.86 -6.38
C ASP A 164 2.24 -4.05 -7.33
N ARG A 165 2.75 -3.76 -8.53
CA ARG A 165 3.00 -4.76 -9.56
C ARG A 165 4.30 -5.55 -9.34
N GLN A 166 5.17 -5.08 -8.46
CA GLN A 166 6.41 -5.72 -8.02
C GLN A 166 6.21 -6.50 -6.73
N ASP A 167 4.96 -6.70 -6.30
CA ASP A 167 4.59 -7.35 -5.06
C ASP A 167 5.00 -6.56 -3.80
N ALA A 168 5.36 -5.28 -3.95
CA ALA A 168 5.71 -4.42 -2.82
C ALA A 168 4.44 -3.97 -2.09
N THR A 169 4.46 -4.11 -0.76
CA THR A 169 3.38 -3.71 0.15
C THR A 169 3.66 -2.33 0.77
N LEU A 170 2.69 -1.82 1.53
CA LEU A 170 2.84 -0.58 2.29
C LEU A 170 3.96 -0.71 3.34
N ASP A 171 4.67 0.40 3.61
CA ASP A 171 5.62 0.44 4.70
C ASP A 171 4.92 0.27 6.06
N PRO A 172 5.61 -0.25 7.10
CA PRO A 172 4.97 -0.57 8.38
C PRO A 172 4.23 0.61 9.03
N THR A 173 4.73 1.84 8.84
CA THR A 173 4.12 3.04 9.42
C THR A 173 2.82 3.40 8.69
N SER A 174 2.85 3.43 7.35
CA SER A 174 1.65 3.60 6.53
C SER A 174 0.61 2.53 6.81
N THR A 175 1.02 1.28 6.99
CA THR A 175 0.13 0.16 7.34
C THR A 175 -0.55 0.42 8.68
N ALA A 176 0.20 0.73 9.73
CA ALA A 176 -0.36 0.99 11.06
C ALA A 176 -1.33 2.19 11.06
N VAL A 177 -0.98 3.27 10.37
CA VAL A 177 -1.83 4.46 10.25
C VAL A 177 -3.10 4.16 9.46
N LEU A 178 -3.00 3.42 8.35
CA LEU A 178 -4.16 3.08 7.53
C LEU A 178 -5.10 2.12 8.28
N VAL A 179 -4.57 1.15 9.00
CA VAL A 179 -5.35 0.25 9.87
C VAL A 179 -6.15 1.04 10.89
N GLU A 180 -5.49 1.94 11.61
CA GLU A 180 -6.16 2.75 12.63
C GLU A 180 -7.18 3.71 12.01
N ALA A 181 -6.88 4.27 10.84
CA ALA A 181 -7.82 5.09 10.10
C ALA A 181 -9.07 4.30 9.69
N LEU A 182 -8.91 3.08 9.17
CA LEU A 182 -10.02 2.21 8.77
C LEU A 182 -10.89 1.82 9.97
N ARG A 183 -10.30 1.55 11.13
CA ARG A 183 -11.07 1.29 12.37
C ARG A 183 -12.00 2.44 12.75
N ARG A 184 -11.63 3.68 12.44
CA ARG A 184 -12.42 4.90 12.69
C ARG A 184 -13.45 5.22 11.60
N THR A 185 -13.58 4.38 10.58
CA THR A 185 -14.59 4.54 9.53
C THR A 185 -15.91 3.87 9.89
N SER A 186 -16.96 4.24 9.15
CA SER A 186 -18.29 3.65 9.22
C SER A 186 -18.51 2.60 8.12
N ILE A 187 -17.43 2.00 7.61
CA ILE A 187 -17.50 1.05 6.50
C ILE A 187 -18.34 -0.16 6.89
N ALA A 188 -19.35 -0.45 6.08
CA ALA A 188 -20.20 -1.62 6.25
C ALA A 188 -20.44 -2.29 4.90
N MET A 189 -20.73 -3.59 4.95
CA MET A 189 -21.12 -4.33 3.76
C MET A 189 -22.47 -3.78 3.25
N PRO A 190 -22.58 -3.41 1.96
CA PRO A 190 -23.83 -2.91 1.40
C PRO A 190 -24.94 -3.98 1.45
N THR A 191 -26.17 -3.52 1.65
CA THR A 191 -27.38 -4.35 1.60
C THR A 191 -28.26 -3.94 0.42
N SER A 192 -29.15 -4.84 -0.02
CA SER A 192 -30.10 -4.58 -1.10
C SER A 192 -31.53 -4.72 -0.60
N ILE A 193 -32.50 -4.16 -1.32
CA ILE A 193 -33.92 -4.32 -0.97
C ILE A 193 -34.36 -5.79 -1.00
N HIS A 194 -33.72 -6.61 -1.83
CA HIS A 194 -33.99 -8.05 -1.96
C HIS A 194 -33.18 -8.91 -0.99
N ASP A 195 -32.20 -8.33 -0.29
CA ASP A 195 -31.44 -8.95 0.79
C ASP A 195 -31.13 -7.91 1.87
N PRO A 196 -32.13 -7.54 2.70
CA PRO A 196 -31.96 -6.57 3.77
C PRO A 196 -31.06 -7.09 4.89
N SER A 197 -30.93 -8.42 5.00
CA SER A 197 -30.07 -9.07 5.98
C SER A 197 -28.59 -9.08 5.61
N GLY A 198 -28.26 -8.77 4.34
CA GLY A 198 -26.89 -8.83 3.83
C GLY A 198 -26.29 -10.24 3.78
N ARG A 199 -27.10 -11.30 3.92
CA ARG A 199 -26.63 -12.70 3.93
C ARG A 199 -25.92 -13.07 2.63
N PHE A 200 -26.37 -12.48 1.53
CA PHE A 200 -25.82 -12.64 0.19
C PHE A 200 -25.12 -11.38 -0.28
N ALA A 201 -24.79 -10.44 0.61
CA ALA A 201 -24.15 -9.19 0.23
C ALA A 201 -22.84 -9.41 -0.53
N ARG A 202 -22.07 -10.44 -0.17
CA ARG A 202 -20.83 -10.83 -0.88
C ARG A 202 -21.07 -11.25 -2.33
N TYR A 203 -22.24 -11.83 -2.64
CA TYR A 203 -22.62 -12.20 -4.02
C TYR A 203 -23.27 -11.04 -4.76
N ASN A 204 -24.09 -10.24 -4.06
CA ASN A 204 -24.81 -9.11 -4.65
C ASN A 204 -23.89 -7.91 -4.94
N PHE A 205 -22.82 -7.76 -4.17
CA PHE A 205 -21.88 -6.65 -4.24
C PHE A 205 -20.44 -7.17 -4.30
N PRO A 206 -20.04 -7.80 -5.41
CA PRO A 206 -18.69 -8.33 -5.56
C PRO A 206 -17.64 -7.23 -5.40
N GLY A 207 -16.55 -7.57 -4.74
CA GLY A 207 -15.42 -6.72 -4.38
C GLY A 207 -15.63 -5.82 -3.17
N HIS A 208 -16.86 -5.70 -2.65
CA HIS A 208 -17.10 -4.96 -1.42
C HIS A 208 -16.58 -5.75 -0.22
N VAL A 209 -15.96 -5.02 0.70
CA VAL A 209 -15.43 -5.56 1.95
C VAL A 209 -15.99 -4.74 3.11
N ASP A 210 -16.23 -5.40 4.24
CA ASP A 210 -16.55 -4.69 5.47
C ASP A 210 -15.27 -4.08 6.08
N ARG A 211 -15.43 -3.39 7.21
CA ARG A 211 -14.32 -2.70 7.87
C ARG A 211 -13.25 -3.68 8.37
N ASP A 212 -13.65 -4.82 8.91
CA ASP A 212 -12.72 -5.76 9.54
C ASP A 212 -11.96 -6.54 8.46
N ASP A 213 -12.64 -6.94 7.38
CA ASP A 213 -12.03 -7.49 6.17
C ASP A 213 -11.06 -6.47 5.53
N ALA A 214 -11.42 -5.18 5.50
CA ALA A 214 -10.54 -4.13 5.00
C ALA A 214 -9.28 -3.94 5.85
N VAL A 215 -9.42 -4.00 7.18
CA VAL A 215 -8.27 -3.95 8.11
C VAL A 215 -7.36 -5.16 7.89
N ALA A 216 -7.93 -6.37 7.84
CA ALA A 216 -7.17 -7.60 7.60
C ALA A 216 -6.41 -7.56 6.26
N LEU A 217 -7.02 -7.00 5.21
CA LEU A 217 -6.40 -6.82 3.90
C LEU A 217 -5.22 -5.84 3.92
N VAL A 218 -5.25 -4.82 4.77
CA VAL A 218 -4.16 -3.86 4.93
C VAL A 218 -3.03 -4.46 5.75
N GLU A 219 -3.35 -5.16 6.85
CA GLU A 219 -2.37 -5.83 7.69
C GLU A 219 -1.66 -6.94 6.93
N HIS A 220 -2.41 -7.78 6.21
CA HIS A 220 -1.94 -8.99 5.55
C HIS A 220 -2.46 -9.06 4.10
N PRO A 221 -1.93 -8.22 3.19
CA PRO A 221 -2.35 -8.24 1.80
C PRO A 221 -2.00 -9.60 1.16
N PRO A 222 -2.97 -10.28 0.50
CA PRO A 222 -2.74 -11.59 -0.13
C PRO A 222 -1.55 -11.59 -1.09
N ALA A 223 -0.74 -12.66 -1.11
CA ALA A 223 0.41 -12.81 -1.99
C ALA A 223 -0.01 -13.11 -3.45
N ALA A 224 0.96 -13.09 -4.36
CA ALA A 224 0.70 -13.26 -5.77
C ALA A 224 0.30 -14.72 -6.02
N GLY A 225 -0.90 -14.93 -6.55
CA GLY A 225 -1.46 -16.28 -6.74
C GLY A 225 -2.33 -16.80 -5.59
N ASP A 226 -2.34 -16.15 -4.42
CA ASP A 226 -3.23 -16.53 -3.32
C ASP A 226 -4.70 -16.34 -3.71
N PRO A 227 -5.66 -17.04 -3.08
CA PRO A 227 -7.06 -16.68 -3.22
C PRO A 227 -7.29 -15.26 -2.65
N LEU A 228 -8.13 -14.48 -3.33
CA LEU A 228 -8.67 -13.25 -2.73
C LEU A 228 -9.71 -13.64 -1.69
N PRO A 229 -10.02 -12.75 -0.72
CA PRO A 229 -11.15 -12.97 0.17
C PRO A 229 -12.39 -13.28 -0.66
N ALA A 230 -13.24 -14.18 -0.15
CA ALA A 230 -14.37 -14.78 -0.86
C ALA A 230 -15.46 -13.80 -1.36
N ALA A 231 -15.25 -12.49 -1.23
CA ALA A 231 -16.05 -11.44 -1.83
C ALA A 231 -15.63 -11.09 -3.27
N TRP A 232 -14.79 -11.89 -3.93
CA TRP A 232 -14.32 -11.70 -5.32
C TRP A 232 -14.72 -12.87 -6.23
#